data_AF-A0A970A7P7-F1
#
_entry.id   AF-A0A970A7P7-F1
#
_cell.length_a   1.000
_cell.length_b   1.000
_cell.length_c   1.000
_cell.angle_alpha   90.00
_cell.angle_beta   90.00
_cell.angle_gamma   90.00
#
_symmetry.space_group_name_H-M   'P 1'
#
loop_
_entity.id
_entity.type
_entity.pdbx_description
1 polymer ?
#
loop_
_entity_poly.entity_id
_entity_poly.type
_entity_poly.pdbx_seq_one_letter_code
_entity_poly.pdbx_strand_id
1 'polypeptide(L)'
;MKHRKTANFHILFLLALYSAVLAISPAAAFAEFSINKAALLLTTQTHNEISKLKIPLKQTEFIDLEDFAMSMAAEHSFSLIISKTIHLPIKKAHGATIEEVLNSFCEDTDIGWLFDENCLYLADKNKLQTFLQDLQTIAATLPDSKTTPATFTGSFKQIDLSMLCLFLSSLSGVKIIPPSDHDISLTMKVIDFNWKKLLLAVTMLNDFKLDISDFSVFIVPRQT
;
A
#
# COMPACT_ATOMS: atom_id res chain seq x y z
N MET A 1 15.15 52.19 -31.33
CA MET A 1 16.07 51.86 -30.22
C MET A 1 15.40 50.85 -29.29
N LYS A 2 16.14 49.78 -28.97
CA LYS A 2 16.04 48.89 -27.80
C LYS A 2 14.93 47.81 -27.73
N HIS A 3 15.40 46.58 -28.01
CA HIS A 3 15.27 45.33 -27.24
C HIS A 3 13.90 44.77 -26.86
N ARG A 4 13.58 43.57 -27.39
CA ARG A 4 13.44 42.30 -26.62
C ARG A 4 12.92 41.18 -27.52
N LYS A 5 13.81 40.33 -28.05
CA LYS A 5 13.49 38.99 -28.61
C LYS A 5 14.73 38.08 -28.53
N THR A 6 15.11 37.65 -27.33
CA THR A 6 16.23 36.70 -27.12
C THR A 6 16.02 35.84 -25.87
N ALA A 7 14.87 35.18 -25.74
CA ALA A 7 14.64 34.22 -24.63
C ALA A 7 14.18 32.82 -25.08
N ASN A 8 13.72 32.64 -26.32
CA ASN A 8 13.19 31.34 -26.77
C ASN A 8 14.18 30.44 -27.53
N PHE A 9 15.42 30.89 -27.77
CA PHE A 9 16.40 30.08 -28.52
C PHE A 9 17.27 29.18 -27.63
N HIS A 10 17.47 29.52 -26.35
CA HIS A 10 18.31 28.72 -25.44
C HIS A 10 17.60 27.47 -24.91
N ILE A 11 16.28 27.50 -24.75
CA ILE A 11 15.52 26.36 -24.21
C ILE A 11 15.38 25.24 -25.26
N LEU A 12 15.17 25.60 -26.53
CA LEU A 12 15.11 24.64 -27.64
C LEU A 12 16.48 24.00 -27.94
N PHE A 13 17.59 24.72 -27.70
CA PHE A 13 18.93 24.16 -27.88
C PHE A 13 19.33 23.18 -26.77
N LEU A 14 18.86 23.40 -25.53
CA LEU A 14 19.07 22.48 -24.40
C LEU A 14 18.27 21.17 -24.56
N LEU A 15 17.05 21.23 -25.09
CA LEU A 15 16.23 20.03 -25.37
C LEU A 15 16.79 19.18 -26.53
N ALA A 16 17.39 19.82 -27.54
CA ALA A 16 18.03 19.11 -28.66
C ALA A 16 19.35 18.43 -28.25
N LEU A 17 20.13 19.04 -27.35
CA LEU A 17 21.34 18.43 -26.79
C LEU A 17 21.02 17.25 -25.86
N TYR A 18 19.93 17.31 -25.09
CA TYR A 18 19.49 16.19 -24.25
C TYR A 18 19.06 14.97 -25.08
N SER A 19 18.45 15.20 -26.23
CA SER A 19 18.00 14.14 -27.15
C SER A 19 19.16 13.51 -27.94
N ALA A 20 20.28 14.22 -28.11
CA ALA A 20 21.46 13.73 -28.84
C ALA A 20 22.45 12.94 -27.96
N VAL A 21 22.46 13.16 -26.65
CA VAL A 21 23.30 12.39 -25.70
C VAL A 21 22.75 10.97 -25.46
N LEU A 22 21.47 10.74 -25.75
CA LEU A 22 20.82 9.42 -25.65
C LEU A 22 21.15 8.45 -26.81
N ALA A 23 21.89 8.89 -27.84
CA ALA A 23 22.14 8.08 -29.04
C ALA A 23 23.56 7.47 -29.12
N ILE A 24 24.46 7.75 -28.17
CA ILE A 24 25.86 7.29 -28.25
C ILE A 24 26.39 6.89 -26.86
N SER A 25 26.05 5.69 -26.39
CA SER A 25 26.96 4.81 -25.64
C SER A 25 26.21 3.60 -25.06
N PRO A 26 26.64 2.35 -25.33
CA PRO A 26 26.08 1.16 -24.69
C PRO A 26 26.43 1.03 -23.20
N ALA A 27 27.17 1.99 -22.62
CA ALA A 27 27.47 2.03 -21.20
C ALA A 27 26.33 2.63 -20.34
N ALA A 28 25.38 3.36 -20.94
CA ALA A 28 24.24 3.95 -20.20
C ALA A 28 23.15 2.91 -19.86
N ALA A 29 23.01 1.86 -20.66
CA ALA A 29 22.07 0.75 -20.38
C ALA A 29 22.51 -0.10 -19.18
N PHE A 30 23.81 -0.10 -18.83
CA PHE A 30 24.31 -0.75 -17.61
C PHE A 30 24.11 0.11 -16.35
N ALA A 31 23.94 1.43 -16.50
CA ALA A 31 23.62 2.31 -15.38
C ALA A 31 22.14 2.21 -14.97
N GLU A 32 21.21 2.00 -15.92
CA GLU A 32 19.78 1.78 -15.60
C GLU A 32 19.55 0.45 -14.84
N PHE A 33 20.33 -0.59 -15.15
CA PHE A 33 20.26 -1.85 -14.39
C PHE A 33 20.81 -1.71 -12.96
N SER A 34 21.72 -0.76 -12.73
CA SER A 34 22.26 -0.44 -11.41
C SER A 34 21.35 0.51 -10.61
N ILE A 35 20.56 1.35 -11.28
CA ILE A 35 19.55 2.20 -10.64
C ILE A 35 18.35 1.37 -10.16
N ASN A 36 17.96 0.32 -10.86
CA ASN A 36 16.92 -0.60 -10.37
C ASN A 36 17.35 -1.38 -9.12
N LYS A 37 18.65 -1.65 -8.95
CA LYS A 37 19.17 -2.23 -7.70
C LYS A 37 19.27 -1.20 -6.58
N ALA A 38 19.54 0.07 -6.91
CA ALA A 38 19.48 1.18 -5.96
C ALA A 38 18.05 1.53 -5.54
N ALA A 39 17.05 1.37 -6.42
CA ALA A 39 15.63 1.51 -6.09
C ALA A 39 15.11 0.32 -5.24
N LEU A 40 15.67 -0.88 -5.46
CA LEU A 40 15.48 -2.04 -4.58
C LEU A 40 16.20 -1.88 -3.22
N LEU A 41 17.21 -1.01 -3.13
CA LEU A 41 17.92 -0.67 -1.89
C LEU A 41 17.32 0.56 -1.20
N LEU A 42 16.68 1.49 -1.92
CA LEU A 42 15.95 2.64 -1.37
C LEU A 42 14.57 2.27 -0.80
N THR A 43 14.08 1.06 -1.06
CA THR A 43 12.90 0.48 -0.40
C THR A 43 13.18 -0.04 1.02
N THR A 44 14.41 0.11 1.53
CA THR A 44 14.76 -0.21 2.93
C THR A 44 14.53 0.94 3.92
N GLN A 45 14.03 2.11 3.48
CA GLN A 45 13.88 3.28 4.36
C GLN A 45 12.55 3.41 5.13
N THR A 46 11.62 2.46 5.03
CA THR A 46 10.44 2.36 5.92
C THR A 46 10.62 1.40 7.11
N HIS A 47 11.80 0.79 7.29
CA HIS A 47 12.06 -0.31 8.23
C HIS A 47 12.33 0.05 9.71
N ASN A 48 12.02 1.27 10.20
CA ASN A 48 12.69 1.75 11.43
C ASN A 48 11.84 1.90 12.71
N GLU A 49 10.55 1.55 12.71
CA GLU A 49 9.71 1.69 13.93
C GLU A 49 9.26 0.36 14.53
N ILE A 50 8.76 -0.58 13.73
CA ILE A 50 8.37 -1.92 14.21
C ILE A 50 9.58 -2.73 14.71
N SER A 51 10.75 -2.54 14.10
CA SER A 51 12.01 -3.22 14.46
C SER A 51 12.47 -2.93 15.89
N LYS A 52 11.99 -1.84 16.50
CA LYS A 52 12.31 -1.44 17.88
C LYS A 52 11.31 -1.97 18.91
N LEU A 53 10.17 -2.50 18.46
CA LEU A 53 9.12 -3.02 19.33
C LEU A 53 9.48 -4.45 19.74
N LYS A 54 9.94 -4.59 20.99
CA LYS A 54 10.27 -5.89 21.59
C LYS A 54 8.99 -6.62 21.94
N ILE A 55 8.95 -7.92 21.66
CA ILE A 55 7.82 -8.76 22.06
C ILE A 55 8.25 -9.70 23.18
N PRO A 56 7.47 -9.80 24.26
CA PRO A 56 7.65 -10.87 25.23
C PRO A 56 7.08 -12.20 24.69
N LEU A 57 7.68 -12.76 23.63
CA LEU A 57 7.30 -14.09 23.15
C LEU A 57 7.99 -15.19 23.96
N LYS A 58 7.19 -16.13 24.49
CA LYS A 58 7.71 -17.44 24.88
C LYS A 58 7.91 -18.26 23.61
N GLN A 59 9.17 -18.57 23.28
CA GLN A 59 9.63 -19.21 22.03
C GLN A 59 9.09 -20.64 21.75
N THR A 60 8.07 -21.09 22.47
CA THR A 60 7.58 -22.48 22.46
C THR A 60 6.16 -22.66 21.95
N GLU A 61 5.40 -21.59 21.76
CA GLU A 61 3.98 -21.65 21.39
C GLU A 61 3.78 -21.52 19.86
N PHE A 62 2.84 -22.30 19.32
CA PHE A 62 2.35 -22.10 17.96
C PHE A 62 1.46 -20.87 17.97
N ILE A 63 1.71 -19.95 17.04
CA ILE A 63 1.04 -18.66 17.00
C ILE A 63 0.28 -18.56 15.67
N ASP A 64 -0.98 -18.13 15.76
CA ASP A 64 -1.76 -17.70 14.61
C ASP A 64 -1.33 -16.27 14.23
N LEU A 65 -0.87 -16.09 13.00
CA LEU A 65 -0.40 -14.79 12.49
C LEU A 65 -1.50 -13.73 12.50
N GLU A 66 -2.77 -14.10 12.29
CA GLU A 66 -3.90 -13.15 12.33
C GLU A 66 -4.07 -12.57 13.72
N ASP A 67 -4.23 -13.46 14.71
CA ASP A 67 -4.41 -13.07 16.11
C ASP A 67 -3.18 -12.32 16.63
N PHE A 68 -1.98 -12.77 16.27
CA PHE A 68 -0.74 -12.08 16.61
C PHE A 68 -0.70 -10.66 16.05
N ALA A 69 -0.98 -10.48 14.76
CA ALA A 69 -0.97 -9.15 14.14
C ALA A 69 -2.03 -8.24 14.78
N MET A 70 -3.25 -8.76 15.03
CA MET A 70 -4.33 -8.03 15.69
C MET A 70 -3.95 -7.61 17.11
N SER A 71 -3.31 -8.49 17.88
CA SER A 71 -2.80 -8.19 19.23
C SER A 71 -1.72 -7.11 19.19
N MET A 72 -0.75 -7.21 18.29
CA MET A 72 0.32 -6.21 18.16
C MET A 72 -0.24 -4.84 17.73
N ALA A 73 -1.19 -4.82 16.80
CA ALA A 73 -1.86 -3.60 16.38
C ALA A 73 -2.64 -2.94 17.52
N ALA A 74 -3.25 -3.75 18.41
CA ALA A 74 -3.94 -3.27 19.60
C ALA A 74 -2.97 -2.71 20.65
N GLU A 75 -1.87 -3.42 20.93
CA GLU A 75 -0.90 -3.05 21.95
C GLU A 75 -0.11 -1.78 21.57
N HIS A 76 0.29 -1.68 20.30
CA HIS A 76 1.14 -0.60 19.81
C HIS A 76 0.37 0.52 19.09
N SER A 77 -0.96 0.47 19.07
CA SER A 77 -1.83 1.51 18.50
C SER A 77 -1.53 1.85 17.03
N PHE A 78 -1.23 0.83 16.22
CA PHE A 78 -1.09 0.97 14.76
C PHE A 78 -2.30 0.37 14.02
N SER A 79 -2.46 0.76 12.77
CA SER A 79 -3.48 0.19 11.87
C SER A 79 -3.00 -1.12 11.24
N LEU A 80 -3.90 -2.05 10.97
CA LEU A 80 -3.66 -3.36 10.39
C LEU A 80 -4.70 -3.63 9.30
N ILE A 81 -4.22 -3.98 8.12
CA ILE A 81 -5.06 -4.40 6.99
C ILE A 81 -4.54 -5.75 6.50
N ILE A 82 -5.40 -6.76 6.57
CA ILE A 82 -5.08 -8.12 6.13
C ILE A 82 -5.86 -8.42 4.86
N SER A 83 -5.15 -8.86 3.82
CA SER A 83 -5.76 -9.37 2.61
C SER A 83 -6.45 -10.71 2.89
N LYS A 84 -7.66 -10.89 2.36
CA LYS A 84 -8.39 -12.15 2.39
C LYS A 84 -7.79 -13.22 1.48
N THR A 85 -6.93 -12.81 0.54
CA THR A 85 -6.38 -13.70 -0.49
C THR A 85 -5.22 -14.55 0.01
N ILE A 86 -4.71 -14.27 1.21
CA ILE A 86 -3.63 -15.04 1.83
C ILE A 86 -4.18 -16.02 2.86
N HIS A 87 -3.59 -17.21 2.91
CA HIS A 87 -3.84 -18.19 3.96
C HIS A 87 -2.77 -18.04 5.05
N LEU A 88 -3.15 -17.44 6.18
CA LEU A 88 -2.24 -17.17 7.28
C LEU A 88 -1.83 -18.47 7.98
N PRO A 89 -0.52 -18.79 8.06
CA PRO A 89 -0.06 -20.04 8.65
C PRO A 89 -0.07 -19.97 10.19
N ILE A 90 -0.42 -21.10 10.83
CA ILE A 90 -0.17 -21.33 12.25
C ILE A 90 1.18 -22.03 12.37
N LYS A 91 2.19 -21.34 12.90
CA LYS A 91 3.52 -21.93 13.11
C LYS A 91 4.23 -21.37 14.33
N LYS A 92 5.32 -22.02 14.72
CA LYS A 92 6.22 -21.50 15.75
C LYS A 92 6.99 -20.33 15.17
N ALA A 93 6.77 -19.15 15.74
CA ALA A 93 7.49 -17.96 15.35
C ALA A 93 8.76 -17.80 16.21
N HIS A 94 9.82 -17.32 15.59
CA HIS A 94 11.09 -17.07 16.26
C HIS A 94 11.46 -15.60 16.05
N GLY A 95 11.80 -14.90 17.14
CA GLY A 95 12.19 -13.50 17.09
C GLY A 95 12.03 -12.80 18.44
N ALA A 96 12.81 -11.76 18.66
CA ALA A 96 12.72 -10.85 19.80
C ALA A 96 11.95 -9.57 19.47
N THR A 97 11.78 -9.27 18.17
CA THR A 97 11.09 -8.09 17.64
C THR A 97 9.91 -8.50 16.77
N ILE A 98 8.94 -7.59 16.59
CA ILE A 98 7.80 -7.83 15.68
C ILE A 98 8.26 -8.12 14.26
N GLU A 99 9.29 -7.42 13.78
CA GLU A 99 9.87 -7.66 12.46
C GLU A 99 10.44 -9.07 12.32
N GLU A 100 11.26 -9.52 13.27
CA GLU A 100 11.85 -10.87 13.23
C GLU A 100 10.77 -11.95 13.20
N VAL A 101 9.71 -11.75 14.00
CA VAL A 101 8.56 -12.65 14.05
C VAL A 101 7.82 -12.68 12.72
N LEU A 102 7.50 -11.52 12.14
CA LEU A 102 6.84 -11.42 10.84
C LEU A 102 7.70 -12.02 9.71
N ASN A 103 9.02 -11.78 9.72
CA ASN A 103 9.96 -12.37 8.78
C ASN A 103 9.99 -13.89 8.91
N SER A 104 10.07 -14.41 10.13
CA SER A 104 9.96 -15.86 10.39
C SER A 104 8.64 -16.41 9.84
N PHE A 105 7.54 -15.64 9.87
CA PHE A 105 6.29 -16.02 9.25
C PHE A 105 6.34 -16.09 7.71
N CYS A 106 7.01 -15.12 7.08
CA CYS A 106 7.00 -14.88 5.65
C CYS A 106 8.11 -15.59 4.86
N GLU A 107 9.12 -16.17 5.52
CA GLU A 107 10.28 -16.82 4.89
C GLU A 107 9.90 -17.89 3.84
N ASP A 108 9.02 -18.84 4.22
CA ASP A 108 8.64 -19.97 3.37
C ASP A 108 7.26 -19.83 2.70
N THR A 109 6.73 -18.60 2.61
CA THR A 109 5.39 -18.36 2.06
C THR A 109 5.38 -17.22 1.03
N ASP A 110 4.32 -17.15 0.23
CA ASP A 110 4.09 -16.02 -0.69
C ASP A 110 3.54 -14.78 0.02
N ILE A 111 3.38 -14.85 1.35
CA ILE A 111 2.92 -13.75 2.19
C ILE A 111 4.07 -12.78 2.42
N GLY A 112 3.80 -11.51 2.20
CA GLY A 112 4.66 -10.42 2.62
C GLY A 112 3.98 -9.57 3.69
N TRP A 113 4.80 -8.74 4.32
CA TRP A 113 4.33 -7.69 5.19
C TRP A 113 4.96 -6.36 4.78
N LEU A 114 4.26 -5.28 5.06
CA LEU A 114 4.71 -3.91 4.81
C LEU A 114 4.24 -3.03 5.95
N PHE A 115 5.12 -2.19 6.50
CA PHE A 115 4.74 -1.15 7.43
C PHE A 115 4.92 0.23 6.80
N ASP A 116 3.83 0.98 6.68
CA ASP A 116 3.83 2.31 6.08
C ASP A 116 2.74 3.19 6.71
N GLU A 117 3.08 4.45 7.01
CA GLU A 117 2.19 5.44 7.67
C GLU A 117 1.43 4.89 8.89
N ASN A 118 2.15 4.25 9.81
CA ASN A 118 1.57 3.63 11.01
C ASN A 118 0.50 2.55 10.70
N CYS A 119 0.63 1.87 9.57
CA CYS A 119 -0.22 0.77 9.15
C CYS A 119 0.61 -0.44 8.71
N LEU A 120 0.28 -1.60 9.27
CA LEU A 120 0.80 -2.90 8.87
C LEU A 120 -0.14 -3.52 7.83
N TYR A 121 0.40 -3.83 6.67
CA TYR A 121 -0.30 -4.54 5.59
C TYR A 121 0.22 -5.97 5.52
N LEU A 122 -0.69 -6.95 5.49
CA LEU A 122 -0.39 -8.35 5.24
C LEU A 122 -1.11 -8.79 3.96
N ALA A 123 -0.35 -9.17 2.94
CA ALA A 123 -0.89 -9.63 1.66
C ALA A 123 0.16 -10.42 0.87
N ASP A 124 -0.19 -10.87 -0.33
CA ASP A 124 0.76 -11.49 -1.25
C ASP A 124 1.91 -10.51 -1.60
N LYS A 125 3.15 -11.01 -1.65
CA LYS A 125 4.36 -10.22 -1.93
C LYS A 125 4.23 -9.37 -3.20
N ASN A 126 3.67 -9.94 -4.28
CA ASN A 126 3.53 -9.24 -5.55
C ASN A 126 2.47 -8.12 -5.46
N LYS A 127 1.40 -8.36 -4.70
CA LYS A 127 0.34 -7.37 -4.47
C LYS A 127 0.83 -6.20 -3.63
N LEU A 128 1.62 -6.46 -2.59
CA LEU A 128 2.23 -5.40 -1.77
C LEU A 128 3.17 -4.52 -2.61
N GLN A 129 3.98 -5.13 -3.47
CA GLN A 129 4.87 -4.39 -4.36
C GLN A 129 4.08 -3.51 -5.34
N THR A 130 3.05 -4.06 -5.97
CA THR A 130 2.17 -3.31 -6.89
C THR A 130 1.45 -2.17 -6.15
N PHE A 131 0.93 -2.46 -4.95
CA PHE A 131 0.28 -1.48 -4.10
C PHE A 131 1.19 -0.29 -3.81
N LEU A 132 2.43 -0.53 -3.37
CA LEU A 132 3.40 0.54 -3.11
C LEU A 132 3.71 1.39 -4.34
N GLN A 133 3.86 0.76 -5.50
CA GLN A 133 4.21 1.44 -6.74
C GLN A 133 3.07 2.34 -7.23
N ASP A 134 1.84 1.87 -7.16
CA ASP A 134 0.69 2.54 -7.78
C ASP A 134 -0.09 3.43 -6.78
N LEU A 135 0.13 3.28 -5.47
CA LEU A 135 -0.67 3.92 -4.42
C LEU A 135 -0.84 5.44 -4.64
N GLN A 136 0.26 6.16 -4.82
CA GLN A 136 0.25 7.61 -4.96
C GLN A 136 -0.47 8.05 -6.24
N THR A 137 -0.21 7.35 -7.35
CA THR A 137 -0.81 7.66 -8.65
C THR A 137 -2.32 7.45 -8.62
N ILE A 138 -2.80 6.33 -8.09
CA ILE A 138 -4.24 6.05 -8.05
C ILE A 138 -4.94 6.91 -6.99
N ALA A 139 -4.32 7.16 -5.83
CA ALA A 139 -4.88 8.05 -4.81
C ALA A 139 -5.15 9.46 -5.34
N ALA A 140 -4.31 9.97 -6.24
CA ALA A 140 -4.50 11.26 -6.89
C ALA A 140 -5.68 11.28 -7.88
N THR A 141 -6.07 10.13 -8.44
CA THR A 141 -7.23 10.03 -9.35
C THR A 141 -8.57 9.95 -8.62
N LEU A 142 -8.57 9.63 -7.31
CA LEU A 142 -9.79 9.51 -6.53
C LEU A 142 -10.41 10.89 -6.24
N PRO A 143 -11.75 11.04 -6.32
CA PRO A 143 -12.43 12.29 -5.99
C PRO A 143 -12.11 12.77 -4.57
N ASP A 144 -12.03 14.07 -4.37
CA ASP A 144 -11.83 14.64 -3.03
C ASP A 144 -13.06 14.45 -2.14
N SER A 145 -12.82 14.34 -0.83
CA SER A 145 -13.90 14.25 0.13
C SER A 145 -14.64 15.59 0.22
N LYS A 146 -15.96 15.52 0.35
CA LYS A 146 -16.81 16.69 0.63
C LYS A 146 -16.76 17.10 2.10
N THR A 147 -16.14 16.28 2.93
CA THR A 147 -16.01 16.36 4.38
C THR A 147 -14.52 16.35 4.74
N THR A 148 -14.10 17.23 5.64
CA THR A 148 -12.70 17.32 6.08
C THR A 148 -12.63 17.41 7.60
N PRO A 149 -11.85 16.54 8.28
CA PRO A 149 -11.12 15.38 7.75
C PRO A 149 -12.05 14.17 7.50
N ALA A 150 -11.81 13.44 6.41
CA ALA A 150 -12.47 12.16 6.12
C ALA A 150 -11.54 11.00 6.52
N THR A 151 -11.41 10.77 7.83
CA THR A 151 -10.66 9.65 8.39
C THR A 151 -11.59 8.60 9.00
N PHE A 152 -11.17 7.34 8.95
CA PHE A 152 -11.96 6.21 9.43
C PHE A 152 -11.22 5.48 10.55
N THR A 153 -11.94 5.17 11.62
CA THR A 153 -11.47 4.36 12.74
C THR A 153 -12.43 3.20 12.96
N GLY A 154 -11.90 1.99 13.08
CA GLY A 154 -12.69 0.79 13.29
C GLY A 154 -11.83 -0.43 13.57
N SER A 155 -12.39 -1.43 14.25
CA SER A 155 -11.70 -2.67 14.57
C SER A 155 -12.65 -3.83 14.34
N PHE A 156 -12.40 -4.60 13.29
CA PHE A 156 -13.29 -5.64 12.79
C PHE A 156 -12.51 -6.93 12.60
N LYS A 157 -12.94 -8.00 13.28
CA LYS A 157 -12.53 -9.36 12.94
C LYS A 157 -13.15 -9.84 11.63
N GLN A 158 -14.29 -9.26 11.28
CA GLN A 158 -15.03 -9.56 10.07
C GLN A 158 -15.90 -8.34 9.74
N ILE A 159 -15.69 -7.74 8.58
CA ILE A 159 -16.55 -6.72 7.99
C ILE A 159 -16.71 -7.00 6.51
N ASP A 160 -17.94 -6.98 6.02
CA ASP A 160 -18.22 -7.15 4.60
C ASP A 160 -17.77 -5.90 3.84
N LEU A 161 -17.13 -6.10 2.69
CA LEU A 161 -16.65 -5.01 1.85
C LEU A 161 -17.78 -4.05 1.46
N SER A 162 -18.99 -4.57 1.22
CA SER A 162 -20.18 -3.77 0.94
C SER A 162 -20.51 -2.82 2.10
N MET A 163 -20.45 -3.29 3.34
CA MET A 163 -20.65 -2.47 4.54
C MET A 163 -19.54 -1.43 4.72
N LEU A 164 -18.28 -1.81 4.49
CA LEU A 164 -17.16 -0.87 4.52
C LEU A 164 -17.35 0.24 3.48
N CYS A 165 -17.76 -0.09 2.25
CA CYS A 165 -18.03 0.88 1.18
C CYS A 165 -19.12 1.88 1.57
N LEU A 166 -20.16 1.43 2.27
CA LEU A 166 -21.21 2.31 2.79
C LEU A 166 -20.66 3.29 3.83
N PHE A 167 -19.84 2.82 4.78
CA PHE A 167 -19.19 3.70 5.74
C PHE A 167 -18.29 4.72 5.08
N LEU A 168 -17.43 4.30 4.15
CA LEU A 168 -16.53 5.20 3.44
C LEU A 168 -17.30 6.17 2.53
N SER A 169 -18.42 5.77 1.94
CA SER A 169 -19.28 6.66 1.16
C SER A 169 -19.91 7.74 2.03
N SER A 170 -20.46 7.35 3.19
CA SER A 170 -21.05 8.27 4.15
C SER A 170 -20.00 9.24 4.70
N LEU A 171 -18.79 8.74 4.94
CA LEU A 171 -17.69 9.52 5.47
C LEU A 171 -17.18 10.53 4.46
N SER A 172 -16.88 10.11 3.22
CA SER A 172 -16.25 10.93 2.19
C SER A 172 -17.22 11.83 1.41
N GLY A 173 -18.51 11.47 1.36
CA GLY A 173 -19.49 12.09 0.47
C GLY A 173 -19.34 11.71 -1.02
N VAL A 174 -18.49 10.73 -1.31
CA VAL A 174 -18.30 10.10 -2.63
C VAL A 174 -19.12 8.82 -2.68
N LYS A 175 -19.78 8.55 -3.81
CA LYS A 175 -20.56 7.31 -3.95
C LYS A 175 -19.62 6.14 -4.25
N ILE A 176 -19.37 5.26 -3.28
CA ILE A 176 -18.55 4.06 -3.46
C ILE A 176 -19.48 2.86 -3.64
N ILE A 177 -19.33 2.17 -4.76
CA ILE A 177 -20.21 1.08 -5.18
C ILE A 177 -19.43 -0.23 -5.09
N PRO A 178 -19.82 -1.15 -4.17
CA PRO A 178 -19.15 -2.44 -4.02
C PRO A 178 -19.42 -3.35 -5.24
N PRO A 179 -18.64 -4.44 -5.41
CA PRO A 179 -18.92 -5.43 -6.45
C PRO A 179 -20.26 -6.13 -6.17
N SER A 180 -21.07 -6.37 -7.21
CA SER A 180 -22.44 -6.88 -7.09
C SER A 180 -22.55 -8.32 -6.58
N ASP A 181 -21.55 -9.15 -6.86
CA ASP A 181 -21.62 -10.61 -6.65
C ASP A 181 -20.43 -11.17 -5.85
N HIS A 182 -19.67 -10.30 -5.18
CA HIS A 182 -18.44 -10.67 -4.46
C HIS A 182 -18.47 -10.10 -3.04
N ASP A 183 -19.18 -10.77 -2.14
CA ASP A 183 -19.10 -10.43 -0.71
C ASP A 183 -17.80 -11.00 -0.13
N ILE A 184 -16.83 -10.11 0.05
CA ILE A 184 -15.58 -10.40 0.74
C ILE A 184 -15.67 -9.88 2.17
N SER A 185 -15.37 -10.76 3.12
CA SER A 185 -15.23 -10.45 4.53
C SER A 185 -13.77 -10.16 4.86
N LEU A 186 -13.52 -8.98 5.41
CA LEU A 186 -12.19 -8.44 5.72
C LEU A 186 -11.92 -8.47 7.23
N THR A 187 -10.67 -8.76 7.59
CA THR A 187 -10.13 -8.54 8.94
C THR A 187 -9.28 -7.27 8.91
N MET A 188 -9.61 -6.29 9.76
CA MET A 188 -8.88 -5.03 9.80
C MET A 188 -9.03 -4.29 11.14
N LYS A 189 -8.01 -3.52 11.49
CA LYS A 189 -8.05 -2.52 12.56
C LYS A 189 -7.48 -1.23 12.00
N VAL A 190 -8.18 -0.13 12.05
CA VAL A 190 -7.71 1.15 11.50
C VAL A 190 -7.98 2.25 12.50
N ILE A 191 -7.01 3.16 12.63
CA ILE A 191 -7.04 4.27 13.56
C ILE A 191 -6.70 5.53 12.76
N ASP A 192 -7.63 6.47 12.76
CA ASP A 192 -7.52 7.77 12.07
C ASP A 192 -7.01 7.65 10.62
N PHE A 193 -7.49 6.63 9.89
CA PHE A 193 -6.91 6.25 8.61
C PHE A 193 -7.59 6.97 7.44
N ASN A 194 -6.82 7.47 6.49
CA ASN A 194 -7.37 8.19 5.32
C ASN A 194 -8.27 7.28 4.48
N TRP A 195 -9.48 7.73 4.16
CA TRP A 195 -10.45 6.89 3.43
C TRP A 195 -10.00 6.47 2.02
N LYS A 196 -9.27 7.33 1.28
CA LYS A 196 -8.76 7.00 -0.07
C LYS A 196 -7.76 5.87 0.03
N LYS A 197 -6.81 6.00 0.95
CA LYS A 197 -5.77 4.99 1.20
C LYS A 197 -6.38 3.70 1.72
N LEU A 198 -7.38 3.78 2.60
CA LEU A 198 -8.12 2.62 3.07
C LEU A 198 -8.80 1.88 1.92
N LEU A 199 -9.54 2.61 1.07
CA LEU A 199 -10.24 2.05 -0.08
C LEU A 199 -9.26 1.36 -1.04
N LEU A 200 -8.12 1.99 -1.32
CA LEU A 200 -7.07 1.40 -2.17
C LEU A 200 -6.46 0.15 -1.55
N ALA A 201 -6.12 0.18 -0.26
CA ALA A 201 -5.56 -0.98 0.42
C ALA A 201 -6.52 -2.18 0.40
N VAL A 202 -7.80 -1.97 0.75
CA VAL A 202 -8.77 -3.08 0.77
C VAL A 202 -9.13 -3.58 -0.63
N THR A 203 -9.01 -2.76 -1.67
CA THR A 203 -9.32 -3.20 -3.04
C THR A 203 -8.13 -3.84 -3.73
N MET A 204 -6.99 -3.15 -3.77
CA MET A 204 -5.79 -3.61 -4.49
C MET A 204 -5.18 -4.87 -3.86
N LEU A 205 -5.26 -5.01 -2.53
CA LEU A 205 -4.75 -6.20 -1.85
C LEU A 205 -5.70 -7.41 -1.96
N ASN A 206 -6.95 -7.21 -2.42
CA ASN A 206 -7.98 -8.25 -2.52
C ASN A 206 -8.47 -8.50 -3.96
N ASP A 207 -7.59 -8.36 -4.95
CA ASP A 207 -7.88 -8.62 -6.37
C ASP A 207 -9.03 -7.80 -6.98
N PHE A 208 -9.22 -6.60 -6.47
CA PHE A 208 -10.10 -5.62 -7.10
C PHE A 208 -9.31 -4.53 -7.82
N LYS A 209 -10.02 -3.81 -8.67
CA LYS A 209 -9.60 -2.53 -9.23
C LYS A 209 -10.73 -1.51 -9.04
N LEU A 210 -10.34 -0.25 -9.10
CA LEU A 210 -11.28 0.86 -9.04
C LEU A 210 -11.56 1.34 -10.47
N ASP A 211 -12.83 1.50 -10.79
CA ASP A 211 -13.30 2.26 -11.94
C ASP A 211 -13.87 3.58 -11.43
N ILE A 212 -13.21 4.68 -11.81
CA ILE A 212 -13.36 5.99 -11.15
C ILE A 212 -14.05 6.94 -12.11
N SER A 213 -15.09 7.62 -11.62
CA SER A 213 -15.70 8.77 -12.26
C SER A 213 -15.66 9.98 -11.35
N ASP A 214 -16.07 11.14 -11.87
CA ASP A 214 -16.03 12.43 -11.15
C ASP A 214 -16.75 12.42 -9.79
N PHE A 215 -17.73 11.54 -9.60
CA PHE A 215 -18.58 11.53 -8.39
C PHE A 215 -18.77 10.14 -7.76
N SER A 216 -18.25 9.10 -8.39
CA SER A 216 -18.43 7.74 -7.92
C SER A 216 -17.21 6.87 -8.18
N VAL A 217 -17.02 5.90 -7.30
CA VAL A 217 -15.97 4.89 -7.41
C VAL A 217 -16.65 3.54 -7.43
N PHE A 218 -16.47 2.79 -8.51
CA PHE A 218 -16.95 1.42 -8.64
C PHE A 218 -15.82 0.47 -8.33
N ILE A 219 -16.07 -0.50 -7.46
CA ILE A 219 -15.14 -1.58 -7.19
C ILE A 219 -15.51 -2.75 -8.08
N VAL A 220 -14.57 -3.17 -8.92
CA VAL A 220 -14.79 -4.28 -9.85
C VAL A 220 -13.69 -5.33 -9.70
N PRO A 221 -13.98 -6.63 -9.91
CA PRO A 221 -12.96 -7.67 -9.92
C PRO A 221 -11.85 -7.36 -10.92
N ARG A 222 -10.60 -7.62 -10.53
CA ARG A 222 -9.47 -7.59 -11.44
C ARG A 222 -9.52 -8.89 -12.26
N GLN A 223 -10.01 -8.79 -13.51
CA GLN A 223 -9.93 -9.90 -14.44
C GLN A 223 -8.46 -10.31 -14.58
N THR A 224 -8.19 -11.57 -14.28
CA THR A 224 -6.89 -12.23 -14.44
C THR A 224 -6.71 -12.69 -15.88
#